data_AF-A0AAD9D4X1-F1
#
_entry.id   AF-A0AAD9D4X1-F1
#
_cell.length_a   1.000
_cell.length_b   1.000
_cell.length_c   1.000
_cell.angle_alpha   90.00
_cell.angle_beta   90.00
_cell.angle_gamma   90.00
#
_symmetry.space_group_name_H-M   'P 1'
#
loop_
_entity.id
_entity.type
_entity.pdbx_description
1 polymer ?
#
loop_
_entity_poly.entity_id
_entity_poly.type
_entity_poly.pdbx_seq_one_letter_code
_entity_poly.pdbx_strand_id
1 'polypeptide(L)'
;MLYLAWCCSIVVVEGSGTFVRDIIMRRIRLQSTVVNIGLRLLLLFKCATTANSFLHHINNVGWKNHRHHRLLSVHRYRCSALHELAGDVKRDGIKYGMGGVDLYSKWIALVDQGHVTATTCINTSDGGDDDDDDVDSLNVRYGVKLVKEEGGMHLVEFVELLNENSVPYSKMKDRILSINQTLTEMQSTLWTIDSNSTSSGDISNNNSGLAIKCIYDEPYVAQLQLVRTLRPPRSKEMSGTAVARTASNTDATASCQPPQYNPSNSFLVGPLRLFGLQGDFHGEGEPRVRMSKLSTRLNEADSRKWDIYHNISPVDPRGHFLLLPDLEMSDKNWRDQSLIAHDCHDITYLASTIQPAGSLMLTFNSVGAGASQNHIHCHGWVCPPPPFLQDGIRNGYAVEDAAVASSFTLQQGVTVSLLDYPCTCIKLSMTIDGVGGADKLWPSSILSEIGGAIATVVQIAQEIEAPHNVAWTNSQNNVSGTVTLHSYVFFRSKAETIIPNTNSVYRLGASEMLGLFHCTGSIDQMESLSGEMESILSAVSEEPRNNIWNRVKVELSKQ
;
A
#
# COMPACT_ATOMS: atom_id res chain seq x y z
N MET A 1 5.83 32.64 -67.01
CA MET A 1 6.63 33.88 -66.89
C MET A 1 7.74 33.59 -65.88
N LEU A 2 8.92 33.14 -66.36
CA LEU A 2 10.15 33.93 -66.57
C LEU A 2 10.73 34.49 -65.25
N TYR A 3 12.01 34.40 -64.87
CA TYR A 3 13.22 33.57 -65.09
C TYR A 3 14.31 34.23 -64.18
N LEU A 4 15.45 33.54 -63.98
CA LEU A 4 16.76 34.00 -63.43
C LEU A 4 16.90 33.98 -61.89
N ALA A 5 17.65 33.06 -61.26
CA ALA A 5 19.08 32.73 -61.36
C ALA A 5 20.03 33.76 -60.72
N TRP A 6 20.69 33.37 -59.64
CA TRP A 6 21.99 33.90 -59.23
C TRP A 6 22.84 32.78 -58.62
N CYS A 7 23.99 32.53 -59.26
CA CYS A 7 25.08 31.66 -58.83
C CYS A 7 26.26 32.51 -58.33
N CYS A 8 27.13 31.86 -57.54
CA CYS A 8 28.51 32.22 -57.15
C CYS A 8 28.64 33.34 -56.10
N SER A 9 29.53 33.27 -55.10
CA SER A 9 30.89 32.69 -55.11
C SER A 9 31.30 32.16 -53.73
N ILE A 10 31.92 30.99 -53.70
CA ILE A 10 32.82 30.56 -52.62
C ILE A 10 34.20 31.07 -53.00
N VAL A 11 34.74 32.01 -52.22
CA VAL A 11 36.17 32.30 -52.21
C VAL A 11 36.82 31.26 -51.32
N VAL A 12 37.64 30.41 -51.91
CA VAL A 12 38.56 29.53 -51.17
C VAL A 12 39.70 30.43 -50.67
N VAL A 13 39.75 30.65 -49.35
CA VAL A 13 40.97 31.10 -48.67
C VAL A 13 41.53 29.87 -47.98
N GLU A 14 42.70 29.41 -48.44
CA GLU A 14 43.48 28.39 -47.75
C GLU A 14 43.90 28.93 -46.37
N GLY A 15 43.39 28.30 -45.31
CA GLY A 15 43.75 28.64 -43.94
C GLY A 15 43.11 27.69 -42.93
N SER A 16 43.89 26.72 -42.44
CA SER A 16 43.67 25.82 -41.28
C SER A 16 42.26 25.21 -41.10
N GLY A 17 42.15 23.90 -41.38
CA GLY A 17 40.92 23.10 -41.43
C GLY A 17 40.11 22.88 -40.14
N THR A 18 40.28 23.69 -39.09
CA THR A 18 39.47 23.60 -37.86
C THR A 18 38.36 24.66 -37.78
N PHE A 19 38.56 25.86 -38.35
CA PHE A 19 37.60 26.96 -38.19
C PHE A 19 36.37 26.86 -39.11
N VAL A 20 36.52 26.31 -40.32
CA VAL A 20 35.41 26.16 -41.29
C VAL A 20 34.42 25.08 -40.87
N ARG A 21 34.89 24.03 -40.17
CA ARG A 21 34.05 22.93 -39.69
C ARG A 21 33.09 23.37 -38.59
N ASP A 22 33.52 24.28 -37.72
CA ASP A 22 32.68 24.81 -36.63
C ASP A 22 31.61 25.80 -37.12
N ILE A 23 31.90 26.58 -38.17
CA ILE A 23 30.91 27.48 -38.78
C ILE A 23 29.82 26.68 -39.52
N ILE A 24 30.20 25.62 -40.22
CA ILE A 24 29.25 24.73 -40.92
C ILE A 24 28.37 23.99 -39.89
N MET A 25 28.95 23.46 -38.81
CA MET A 25 28.19 22.78 -37.76
C MET A 25 27.28 23.73 -36.97
N ARG A 26 27.70 24.99 -36.74
CA ARG A 26 26.82 26.02 -36.14
C ARG A 26 25.67 26.42 -37.07
N ARG A 27 25.89 26.53 -38.40
CA ARG A 27 24.81 26.79 -39.37
C ARG A 27 23.82 25.63 -39.50
N ILE A 28 24.30 24.38 -39.47
CA ILE A 28 23.43 23.19 -39.50
C ILE A 28 22.59 23.10 -38.21
N ARG A 29 23.17 23.41 -37.04
CA ARG A 29 22.41 23.49 -35.78
C ARG A 29 21.37 24.61 -35.80
N LEU A 30 21.71 25.81 -36.29
CA LEU A 30 20.76 26.93 -36.40
C LEU A 30 19.62 26.63 -37.39
N GLN A 31 19.89 25.96 -38.52
CA GLN A 31 18.83 25.55 -39.45
C GLN A 31 17.93 24.45 -38.86
N SER A 32 18.49 23.49 -38.10
CA SER A 32 17.70 22.46 -37.41
C SER A 32 16.80 23.04 -36.32
N THR A 33 17.26 24.06 -35.58
CA THR A 33 16.46 24.75 -34.56
C THR A 33 15.34 25.60 -35.18
N VAL A 34 15.61 26.31 -36.28
CA VAL A 34 14.58 27.10 -36.98
C VAL A 34 13.52 26.20 -37.64
N VAL A 35 13.91 25.04 -38.19
CA VAL A 35 12.96 24.05 -38.72
C VAL A 35 12.11 23.44 -37.62
N ASN A 36 12.67 23.16 -36.44
CA ASN A 36 11.90 22.64 -35.29
C ASN A 36 10.94 23.67 -34.69
N ILE A 37 11.32 24.95 -34.63
CA ILE A 37 10.43 26.04 -34.20
C ILE A 37 9.31 26.26 -35.23
N GLY A 38 9.64 26.22 -36.53
CA GLY A 38 8.67 26.28 -37.62
C GLY A 38 7.68 25.13 -37.60
N LEU A 39 8.12 23.90 -37.34
CA LEU A 39 7.24 22.72 -37.24
C LEU A 39 6.29 22.81 -36.02
N ARG A 40 6.78 23.32 -34.88
CA ARG A 40 5.97 23.51 -33.67
C ARG A 40 4.93 24.62 -33.85
N LEU A 41 5.27 25.71 -34.53
CA LEU A 41 4.32 26.78 -34.88
C LEU A 41 3.28 26.31 -35.92
N LEU A 42 3.67 25.46 -36.88
CA LEU A 42 2.73 24.87 -37.85
C LEU A 42 1.76 23.86 -37.20
N LEU A 43 2.22 23.12 -36.18
CA LEU A 43 1.37 22.24 -35.35
C LEU A 43 0.39 23.04 -34.48
N LEU A 44 0.83 24.17 -33.91
CA LEU A 44 -0.04 25.08 -33.16
C LEU A 44 -1.08 25.77 -34.06
N PHE A 45 -0.74 26.12 -35.31
CA PHE A 45 -1.69 26.70 -36.26
C PHE A 45 -2.70 25.68 -36.82
N LYS A 46 -2.33 24.40 -36.98
CA LYS A 46 -3.28 23.32 -37.37
C LYS A 46 -4.25 22.95 -36.26
N CYS A 47 -3.85 23.03 -34.99
CA CYS A 47 -4.77 22.82 -33.87
C CYS A 47 -5.78 23.95 -33.68
N ALA A 48 -5.45 25.19 -34.06
CA ALA A 48 -6.35 26.35 -33.92
C ALA A 48 -7.41 26.46 -35.04
N THR A 49 -7.23 25.78 -36.18
CA THR A 49 -8.13 25.89 -37.35
C THR A 49 -9.08 24.71 -37.54
N THR A 50 -9.02 23.67 -36.70
CA THR A 50 -9.88 22.46 -36.82
C THR A 50 -11.00 22.41 -35.78
N ALA A 51 -11.34 23.53 -35.14
CA ALA A 51 -12.38 23.59 -34.10
C ALA A 51 -13.67 24.33 -34.52
N ASN A 52 -13.81 24.77 -35.79
CA ASN A 52 -14.93 25.63 -36.20
C ASN A 52 -15.75 25.16 -37.43
N SER A 53 -15.70 23.88 -37.81
CA SER A 53 -16.52 23.41 -38.95
C SER A 53 -16.98 21.94 -38.87
N PHE A 54 -17.33 21.43 -37.68
CA PHE A 54 -17.86 20.07 -37.52
C PHE A 54 -19.21 20.05 -36.78
N LEU A 55 -20.12 20.94 -37.18
CA LEU A 55 -21.49 20.98 -36.64
C LEU A 55 -22.57 21.18 -37.72
N HIS A 56 -22.34 20.71 -38.96
CA HIS A 56 -23.36 20.86 -40.00
C HIS A 56 -23.55 19.73 -41.03
N HIS A 57 -22.95 18.54 -40.88
CA HIS A 57 -23.14 17.50 -41.90
C HIS A 57 -22.98 16.05 -41.44
N ILE A 58 -23.91 15.55 -40.62
CA ILE A 58 -24.23 14.11 -40.60
C ILE A 58 -25.76 13.96 -40.51
N ASN A 59 -26.39 14.14 -41.67
CA ASN A 59 -27.70 13.56 -41.98
C ASN A 59 -27.50 12.77 -43.28
N ASN A 60 -27.99 11.53 -43.29
CA ASN A 60 -27.98 10.56 -44.41
C ASN A 60 -26.66 9.82 -44.67
N VAL A 61 -26.64 8.53 -44.30
CA VAL A 61 -26.75 7.36 -45.21
C VAL A 61 -26.35 6.13 -44.39
N GLY A 62 -27.25 5.16 -44.30
CA GLY A 62 -26.95 3.86 -43.71
C GLY A 62 -26.14 2.98 -44.65
N TRP A 63 -25.42 1.99 -44.10
CA TRP A 63 -25.22 0.66 -44.69
C TRP A 63 -24.63 -0.29 -43.64
N LYS A 64 -24.92 -1.59 -43.85
CA LYS A 64 -24.76 -2.73 -42.93
C LYS A 64 -23.36 -3.35 -42.95
N ASN A 65 -23.07 -4.03 -41.83
CA ASN A 65 -22.25 -5.24 -41.63
C ASN A 65 -20.73 -5.16 -41.35
N HIS A 66 -20.43 -5.72 -40.16
CA HIS A 66 -19.33 -6.61 -39.76
C HIS A 66 -17.97 -6.07 -39.27
N ARG A 67 -17.65 -6.60 -38.08
CA ARG A 67 -16.38 -6.90 -37.40
C ARG A 67 -15.85 -5.91 -36.36
N HIS A 68 -15.55 -6.53 -35.22
CA HIS A 68 -14.93 -6.00 -34.01
C HIS A 68 -13.66 -5.18 -34.29
N HIS A 69 -13.68 -3.94 -33.85
CA HIS A 69 -12.51 -3.26 -33.31
C HIS A 69 -12.98 -2.39 -32.14
N ARG A 70 -12.61 -2.77 -30.91
CA ARG A 70 -12.67 -1.87 -29.75
C ARG A 70 -11.60 -0.80 -29.98
N LEU A 71 -12.03 0.41 -30.29
CA LEU A 71 -11.19 1.60 -30.27
C LEU A 71 -10.92 1.96 -28.80
N LEU A 72 -9.67 1.83 -28.39
CA LEU A 72 -9.12 2.41 -27.15
C LEU A 72 -9.27 3.93 -27.24
N SER A 73 -10.20 4.49 -26.47
CA SER A 73 -10.24 5.93 -26.21
C SER A 73 -9.14 6.26 -25.21
N VAL A 74 -7.98 6.69 -25.71
CA VAL A 74 -6.93 7.31 -24.90
C VAL A 74 -7.43 8.70 -24.50
N HIS A 75 -8.08 8.81 -23.35
CA HIS A 75 -8.28 10.09 -22.69
C HIS A 75 -7.00 10.48 -21.96
N ARG A 76 -6.13 11.24 -22.64
CA ARG A 76 -5.10 12.05 -21.99
C ARG A 76 -5.79 13.19 -21.24
N TYR A 77 -5.99 13.04 -19.93
CA TYR A 77 -6.26 14.18 -19.07
C TYR A 77 -4.98 15.01 -18.91
N ARG A 78 -5.09 16.31 -19.17
CA ARG A 78 -4.02 17.30 -19.01
C ARG A 78 -3.83 17.60 -17.52
N CYS A 79 -2.74 17.10 -16.93
CA CYS A 79 -2.17 17.61 -15.68
C CYS A 79 -1.44 18.94 -15.93
N SER A 80 -2.18 20.04 -16.07
CA SER A 80 -1.58 21.38 -16.17
C SER A 80 -2.02 22.35 -15.07
N ALA A 81 -2.74 21.88 -14.05
CA ALA A 81 -3.18 22.69 -12.90
C ALA A 81 -2.52 22.28 -11.56
N LEU A 82 -1.62 21.29 -11.55
CA LEU A 82 -1.00 20.76 -10.32
C LEU A 82 0.41 21.31 -10.03
N HIS A 83 1.03 22.05 -10.95
CA HIS A 83 2.36 22.60 -10.73
C HIS A 83 2.39 23.88 -9.87
N GLU A 84 1.23 24.54 -9.64
CA GLU A 84 1.11 25.69 -8.71
C GLU A 84 0.68 25.28 -7.29
N LEU A 85 0.49 23.98 -7.02
CA LEU A 85 0.11 23.43 -5.71
C LEU A 85 1.30 22.96 -4.86
N ALA A 86 2.53 23.05 -5.37
CA ALA A 86 3.77 22.73 -4.66
C ALA A 86 4.34 23.92 -3.86
N GLY A 87 3.45 24.79 -3.34
CA GLY A 87 3.81 25.93 -2.52
C GLY A 87 4.04 25.55 -1.05
N ASP A 88 5.30 25.62 -0.61
CA ASP A 88 5.73 25.91 0.76
C ASP A 88 5.50 24.84 1.87
N VAL A 89 5.56 23.54 1.56
CA VAL A 89 5.77 22.50 2.59
C VAL A 89 7.26 22.38 2.90
N LYS A 90 7.78 23.32 3.69
CA LYS A 90 9.14 23.26 4.24
C LYS A 90 9.26 22.17 5.33
N ARG A 91 10.28 21.31 5.18
CA ARG A 91 11.14 20.68 6.23
C ARG A 91 10.53 19.99 7.46
N ASP A 92 9.22 19.88 7.60
CA ASP A 92 8.63 19.11 8.69
C ASP A 92 8.58 17.64 8.26
N GLY A 93 9.26 16.77 9.02
CA GLY A 93 9.28 15.33 8.79
C GLY A 93 7.87 14.72 8.67
N ILE A 94 7.82 13.46 8.25
CA ILE A 94 6.57 12.72 8.09
C ILE A 94 5.79 12.76 9.41
N LYS A 95 4.69 13.51 9.47
CA LYS A 95 3.80 13.57 10.64
C LYS A 95 2.59 12.69 10.36
N TYR A 96 2.20 11.88 11.33
CA TYR A 96 0.95 11.13 11.29
C TYR A 96 0.46 10.82 12.71
N GLY A 97 -0.84 10.76 12.86
CA GLY A 97 -1.52 10.56 14.13
C GLY A 97 -2.98 10.21 13.94
N MET A 98 -3.60 9.75 15.02
CA MET A 98 -4.99 9.31 15.01
C MET A 98 -5.55 9.30 16.44
N GLY A 99 -6.83 9.60 16.59
CA GLY A 99 -7.48 9.65 17.91
C GLY A 99 -6.84 10.67 18.85
N GLY A 100 -6.29 11.76 18.30
CA GLY A 100 -5.56 12.79 19.06
C GLY A 100 -4.18 12.35 19.54
N VAL A 101 -3.66 11.21 19.09
CA VAL A 101 -2.33 10.70 19.45
C VAL A 101 -1.37 10.91 18.28
N ASP A 102 -0.23 11.56 18.56
CA ASP A 102 0.92 11.61 17.67
C ASP A 102 1.59 10.23 17.63
N LEU A 103 1.29 9.46 16.58
CA LEU A 103 1.81 8.11 16.41
C LEU A 103 3.23 8.13 15.84
N TYR A 104 3.61 9.18 15.10
CA TYR A 104 4.95 9.35 14.56
C TYR A 104 5.98 9.50 15.67
N SER A 105 5.78 10.45 16.60
CA SER A 105 6.73 10.65 17.69
C SER A 105 6.87 9.40 18.58
N LYS A 106 5.77 8.67 18.78
CA LYS A 106 5.78 7.39 19.51
C LYS A 106 6.55 6.29 18.77
N TRP A 107 6.39 6.21 17.44
CA TRP A 107 7.16 5.28 16.61
C TRP A 107 8.66 5.57 16.71
N ILE A 108 9.07 6.83 16.53
CA ILE A 108 10.47 7.24 16.63
C ILE A 108 11.04 6.88 18.00
N ALA A 109 10.32 7.15 19.09
CA ALA A 109 10.76 6.79 20.44
C ALA A 109 10.96 5.27 20.62
N LEU A 110 10.08 4.43 20.07
CA LEU A 110 10.23 2.97 20.12
C LEU A 110 11.44 2.49 19.32
N VAL A 111 11.69 3.08 18.14
CA VAL A 111 12.86 2.73 17.32
C VAL A 111 14.16 3.13 18.01
N ASP A 112 14.21 4.35 18.57
CA ASP A 112 15.37 4.87 19.31
C ASP A 112 15.73 3.99 20.52
N GLN A 113 14.70 3.47 21.21
CA GLN A 113 14.85 2.57 22.36
C GLN A 113 15.12 1.10 21.95
N GLY A 114 15.21 0.80 20.65
CA GLY A 114 15.45 -0.57 20.15
C GLY A 114 14.26 -1.52 20.26
N HIS A 115 13.06 -1.02 20.59
CA HIS A 115 11.85 -1.84 20.74
C HIS A 115 11.28 -2.37 19.42
N VAL A 116 11.70 -1.81 18.27
CA VAL A 116 11.29 -2.26 16.93
C VAL A 116 12.34 -3.19 16.32
N THR A 117 12.87 -4.09 17.15
CA THR A 117 13.84 -5.11 16.74
C THR A 117 13.42 -6.48 17.24
N ALA A 118 13.89 -7.52 16.56
CA ALA A 118 13.59 -8.90 16.87
C ALA A 118 14.84 -9.75 16.66
N THR A 119 14.98 -10.79 17.47
CA THR A 119 16.01 -11.81 17.31
C THR A 119 15.34 -13.14 17.02
N THR A 120 15.84 -13.83 16.00
CA THR A 120 15.42 -15.18 15.65
C THR A 120 16.63 -16.10 15.60
N CYS A 121 16.39 -17.36 15.93
CA CYS A 121 17.34 -18.43 15.71
C CYS A 121 16.94 -19.18 14.42
N ILE A 122 17.89 -19.42 13.51
CA ILE A 122 17.64 -20.16 12.27
C ILE A 122 18.52 -21.40 12.29
N ASN A 123 17.90 -22.57 12.36
CA ASN A 123 18.60 -23.85 12.29
C ASN A 123 19.21 -24.01 10.89
N THR A 124 20.50 -24.35 10.84
CA THR A 124 21.23 -24.50 9.56
C THR A 124 21.30 -25.95 9.07
N SER A 125 20.85 -26.91 9.87
CA SER A 125 20.79 -28.32 9.48
C SER A 125 19.64 -28.56 8.49
N ASP A 126 20.00 -28.86 7.25
CA ASP A 126 19.09 -29.41 6.23
C ASP A 126 18.75 -30.88 6.59
N GLY A 127 17.98 -31.10 7.66
CA GLY A 127 17.20 -32.34 7.90
C GLY A 127 17.93 -33.69 7.81
N GLY A 128 19.12 -33.83 8.40
CA GLY A 128 19.71 -35.15 8.67
C GLY A 128 19.27 -35.64 10.05
N ASP A 129 18.64 -36.82 10.12
CA ASP A 129 18.16 -37.49 11.34
C ASP A 129 19.30 -38.00 12.26
N ASP A 130 20.45 -37.32 12.32
CA ASP A 130 21.56 -37.72 13.18
C ASP A 130 21.52 -36.90 14.48
N ASP A 131 21.27 -37.61 15.58
CA ASP A 131 21.15 -37.16 16.99
C ASP A 131 22.46 -36.57 17.56
N ASP A 132 23.10 -35.62 16.88
CA ASP A 132 24.24 -34.86 17.44
C ASP A 132 23.77 -33.50 17.98
N ASP A 133 23.94 -33.34 19.29
CA ASP A 133 23.44 -32.24 20.15
C ASP A 133 23.99 -30.83 19.86
N ASP A 134 24.77 -30.62 18.80
CA ASP A 134 25.32 -29.33 18.39
C ASP A 134 24.68 -28.83 17.08
N VAL A 135 23.38 -28.49 17.14
CA VAL A 135 22.70 -27.86 16.00
C VAL A 135 23.25 -26.45 15.79
N ASP A 136 24.13 -26.31 14.80
CA ASP A 136 24.61 -25.02 14.32
C ASP A 136 23.42 -24.12 13.99
N SER A 137 23.22 -23.09 14.81
CA SER A 137 22.08 -22.22 14.72
C SER A 137 22.54 -20.77 14.57
N LEU A 138 21.94 -20.07 13.61
CA LEU A 138 22.26 -18.68 13.30
C LEU A 138 21.31 -17.77 14.08
N ASN A 139 21.89 -17.00 15.00
CA ASN A 139 21.18 -15.91 15.65
C ASN A 139 21.19 -14.67 14.74
N VAL A 140 20.00 -14.29 14.29
CA VAL A 140 19.76 -13.16 13.40
C VAL A 140 18.93 -12.12 14.12
N ARG A 141 19.45 -10.89 14.22
CA ARG A 141 18.71 -9.72 14.69
C ARG A 141 18.23 -8.92 13.48
N TYR A 142 16.97 -8.49 13.48
CA TYR A 142 16.42 -7.71 12.38
C TYR A 142 15.38 -6.72 12.91
N GLY A 143 15.08 -5.69 12.11
CA GLY A 143 14.06 -4.70 12.48
C GLY A 143 14.30 -3.36 11.83
N VAL A 144 13.89 -2.31 12.54
CA VAL A 144 14.10 -0.91 12.14
C VAL A 144 14.98 -0.25 13.19
N LYS A 145 15.97 0.55 12.75
CA LYS A 145 16.82 1.35 13.64
C LYS A 145 16.95 2.79 13.12
N LEU A 146 17.29 3.70 14.03
CA LEU A 146 17.70 5.06 13.67
C LEU A 146 19.21 5.08 13.41
N VAL A 147 19.60 5.58 12.25
CA VAL A 147 21.02 5.81 11.91
C VAL A 147 21.24 7.31 11.79
N LYS A 148 22.32 7.78 12.42
CA LYS A 148 22.75 9.17 12.36
C LYS A 148 23.79 9.32 11.26
N GLU A 149 23.51 10.17 10.28
CA GLU A 149 24.43 10.47 9.18
C GLU A 149 24.61 11.99 9.01
N GLU A 150 25.54 12.41 8.14
CA GLU A 150 25.79 13.81 7.81
C GLU A 150 24.57 14.42 7.08
N GLY A 151 23.54 14.77 7.85
CA GLY A 151 22.28 15.29 7.29
C GLY A 151 21.06 15.07 8.18
N GLY A 152 21.10 14.14 9.13
CA GLY A 152 19.96 13.87 10.02
C GLY A 152 19.95 12.48 10.63
N MET A 153 18.82 12.16 11.26
CA MET A 153 18.48 10.80 11.69
C MET A 153 17.59 10.16 10.63
N HIS A 154 17.89 8.93 10.25
CA HIS A 154 17.16 8.19 9.22
C HIS A 154 16.68 6.84 9.76
N LEU A 155 15.49 6.43 9.34
CA LEU A 155 14.94 5.11 9.66
C LEU A 155 15.44 4.12 8.62
N VAL A 156 16.14 3.08 9.06
CA VAL A 156 16.64 2.02 8.18
C VAL A 156 16.18 0.65 8.64
N GLU A 157 15.79 -0.18 7.68
CA GLU A 157 15.63 -1.61 7.90
C GLU A 157 17.00 -2.27 7.98
N PHE A 158 17.16 -3.25 8.85
CA PHE A 158 18.43 -3.96 8.99
C PHE A 158 18.23 -5.44 9.28
N VAL A 159 19.27 -6.20 8.95
CA VAL A 159 19.45 -7.61 9.34
C VAL A 159 20.92 -7.81 9.72
N GLU A 160 21.16 -8.36 10.91
CA GLU A 160 22.48 -8.50 11.53
C GLU A 160 22.66 -9.92 12.08
N LEU A 161 23.85 -10.49 11.89
CA LEU A 161 24.24 -11.74 12.51
C LEU A 161 24.84 -11.45 13.89
N LEU A 162 24.34 -12.14 14.93
CA LEU A 162 24.85 -11.94 16.31
C LEU A 162 26.08 -12.79 16.62
N ASN A 163 26.26 -13.92 15.92
CA ASN A 163 27.29 -14.94 16.20
C ASN A 163 28.19 -15.21 14.97
N GLU A 164 28.71 -14.16 14.33
CA GLU A 164 29.44 -14.28 13.05
C GLU A 164 30.68 -15.20 13.09
N ASN A 165 31.33 -15.28 14.26
CA ASN A 165 32.62 -15.94 14.47
C ASN A 165 32.51 -17.42 14.87
N SER A 166 31.32 -17.93 15.21
CA SER A 166 31.16 -19.28 15.77
C SER A 166 30.48 -20.27 14.85
N VAL A 167 29.95 -19.84 13.70
CA VAL A 167 29.21 -20.72 12.78
C VAL A 167 29.97 -20.86 11.45
N PRO A 168 30.28 -22.10 11.01
CA PRO A 168 30.85 -22.38 9.69
C PRO A 168 30.05 -21.74 8.55
N TYR A 169 30.68 -21.56 7.38
CA TYR A 169 29.99 -21.09 6.19
C TYR A 169 28.77 -21.98 5.88
N SER A 170 27.58 -21.38 5.83
CA SER A 170 26.33 -22.06 5.49
C SER A 170 25.54 -21.24 4.47
N LYS A 171 24.74 -21.91 3.63
CA LYS A 171 23.87 -21.23 2.63
C LYS A 171 22.94 -20.20 3.27
N MET A 172 22.51 -20.44 4.52
CA MET A 172 21.69 -19.52 5.27
C MET A 172 22.47 -18.25 5.65
N LYS A 173 23.73 -18.39 6.09
CA LYS A 173 24.62 -17.24 6.36
C LYS A 173 24.76 -16.36 5.11
N ASP A 174 25.02 -16.97 3.96
CA ASP A 174 25.12 -16.25 2.68
C ASP A 174 23.81 -15.55 2.29
N ARG A 175 22.66 -16.19 2.55
CA ARG A 175 21.34 -15.58 2.33
C ARG A 175 21.11 -14.36 3.22
N ILE A 176 21.46 -14.45 4.51
CA ILE A 176 21.33 -13.33 5.46
C ILE A 176 22.24 -12.16 5.04
N LEU A 177 23.50 -12.46 4.68
CA LEU A 177 24.43 -11.45 4.19
C LEU A 177 23.93 -10.80 2.89
N SER A 178 23.36 -11.59 1.97
CA SER A 178 22.75 -11.09 0.74
C SER A 178 21.55 -10.18 1.00
N ILE A 179 20.70 -10.51 1.99
CA ILE A 179 19.60 -9.63 2.41
C ILE A 179 20.15 -8.30 2.92
N ASN A 180 21.14 -8.33 3.81
CA ASN A 180 21.71 -7.10 4.38
C ASN A 180 22.40 -6.25 3.31
N GLN A 181 23.14 -6.87 2.39
CA GLN A 181 23.74 -6.19 1.24
C GLN A 181 22.66 -5.54 0.37
N THR A 182 21.59 -6.26 0.04
CA THR A 182 20.50 -5.72 -0.79
C THR A 182 19.79 -4.55 -0.10
N LEU A 183 19.56 -4.64 1.23
CA LEU A 183 19.01 -3.54 2.01
C LEU A 183 19.94 -2.31 1.97
N THR A 184 21.24 -2.52 2.15
CA THR A 184 22.25 -1.46 2.09
C THR A 184 22.28 -0.79 0.72
N GLU A 185 22.27 -1.59 -0.36
CA GLU A 185 22.24 -1.09 -1.74
C GLU A 185 20.97 -0.28 -2.03
N MET A 186 19.81 -0.76 -1.56
CA MET A 186 18.54 -0.05 -1.69
C MET A 186 18.55 1.28 -0.93
N GLN A 187 19.19 1.33 0.23
CA GLN A 187 19.35 2.54 1.04
C GLN A 187 20.34 3.53 0.40
N SER A 188 21.46 3.05 -0.17
CA SER A 188 22.50 3.88 -0.77
C SER A 188 22.17 4.40 -2.17
N THR A 189 21.43 3.64 -2.97
CA THR A 189 21.06 4.03 -4.35
C THR A 189 20.20 5.30 -4.35
N LEU A 190 19.38 5.49 -3.31
CA LEU A 190 18.60 6.70 -3.10
C LEU A 190 19.47 7.94 -2.88
N TRP A 191 20.64 7.79 -2.26
CA TRP A 191 21.54 8.92 -1.97
C TRP A 191 22.32 9.41 -3.20
N THR A 192 22.61 8.52 -4.15
CA THR A 192 23.48 8.87 -5.29
C THR A 192 22.75 9.71 -6.34
N ILE A 193 21.42 9.57 -6.44
CA ILE A 193 20.59 10.33 -7.38
C ILE A 193 20.53 11.82 -6.99
N ASP A 194 20.50 12.13 -5.69
CA ASP A 194 20.41 13.52 -5.21
C ASP A 194 21.74 14.30 -5.41
N SER A 195 22.88 13.64 -5.20
CA SER A 195 24.20 14.30 -5.24
C SER A 195 24.70 14.71 -6.64
N ASN A 196 24.19 14.12 -7.73
CA ASN A 196 24.58 14.47 -9.11
C ASN A 196 23.60 15.42 -9.83
N SER A 197 22.51 15.86 -9.17
CA SER A 197 21.51 16.78 -9.73
C SER A 197 21.87 18.27 -9.50
N THR A 198 23.12 18.66 -9.79
CA THR A 198 23.65 20.02 -9.52
C THR A 198 23.19 21.14 -10.48
N SER A 199 22.03 21.07 -11.15
CA SER A 199 21.64 22.18 -12.04
C SER A 199 20.14 22.36 -12.31
N SER A 200 19.32 22.53 -11.26
CA SER A 200 18.12 23.37 -11.29
C SER A 200 17.53 23.40 -9.87
N GLY A 201 17.46 24.58 -9.26
CA GLY A 201 17.21 24.80 -7.83
C GLY A 201 15.79 24.53 -7.32
N ASP A 202 15.21 23.38 -7.63
CA ASP A 202 14.02 22.83 -6.96
C ASP A 202 14.30 21.34 -6.66
N ILE A 203 15.04 21.07 -5.59
CA ILE A 203 15.28 19.71 -5.08
C ILE A 203 14.39 19.54 -3.86
N SER A 204 13.18 19.02 -4.09
CA SER A 204 12.26 18.53 -3.08
C SER A 204 12.15 17.01 -3.17
N ASN A 205 13.26 16.29 -3.02
CA ASN A 205 13.23 14.83 -2.94
C ASN A 205 13.63 14.35 -1.55
N ASN A 206 12.76 13.52 -0.98
CA ASN A 206 12.76 13.12 0.41
C ASN A 206 13.88 12.12 0.72
N ASN A 207 14.82 12.57 1.53
CA ASN A 207 15.95 11.81 2.06
C ASN A 207 15.51 10.78 3.13
N SER A 208 14.65 9.85 2.73
CA SER A 208 13.94 8.96 3.66
C SER A 208 14.78 7.77 4.13
N GLY A 209 15.89 7.44 3.45
CA GLY A 209 16.74 6.29 3.79
C GLY A 209 16.00 4.95 3.73
N LEU A 210 14.81 4.90 3.12
CA LEU A 210 13.96 3.71 3.11
C LEU A 210 14.47 2.76 2.02
N ALA A 211 14.68 1.49 2.37
CA ALA A 211 15.01 0.46 1.39
C ALA A 211 13.78 0.15 0.52
N ILE A 212 13.58 0.88 -0.57
CA ILE A 212 12.43 0.67 -1.46
C ILE A 212 12.93 0.22 -2.82
N LYS A 213 12.66 -1.04 -3.15
CA LYS A 213 12.80 -1.58 -4.49
C LYS A 213 11.41 -2.00 -4.95
N CYS A 214 10.97 -1.45 -6.06
CA CYS A 214 9.63 -1.64 -6.56
C CYS A 214 9.57 -1.77 -8.08
N ILE A 215 8.48 -2.33 -8.56
CA ILE A 215 8.09 -2.38 -9.97
C ILE A 215 6.70 -1.79 -10.09
N TYR A 216 6.54 -0.89 -11.06
CA TYR A 216 5.27 -0.24 -11.36
C TYR A 216 4.60 -0.94 -12.55
N ASP A 217 3.33 -1.27 -12.37
CA ASP A 217 2.45 -1.83 -13.38
C ASP A 217 1.12 -1.08 -13.27
N GLU A 218 1.09 0.16 -13.77
CA GLU A 218 0.01 1.12 -13.49
C GLU A 218 -1.38 0.49 -13.66
N PRO A 219 -2.29 0.62 -12.66
CA PRO A 219 -2.19 1.42 -11.44
C PRO A 219 -1.48 0.79 -10.23
N TYR A 220 -0.93 -0.42 -10.37
CA TYR A 220 -0.41 -1.24 -9.28
C TYR A 220 1.09 -1.05 -9.06
N VAL A 221 1.55 -1.45 -7.88
CA VAL A 221 2.98 -1.48 -7.55
C VAL A 221 3.31 -2.75 -6.79
N ALA A 222 4.44 -3.37 -7.13
CA ALA A 222 5.05 -4.43 -6.34
C ALA A 222 6.26 -3.87 -5.60
N GLN A 223 6.38 -4.19 -4.31
CA GLN A 223 7.45 -3.76 -3.43
C GLN A 223 8.14 -4.98 -2.82
N LEU A 224 9.47 -5.01 -2.91
CA LEU A 224 10.30 -6.01 -2.26
C LEU A 224 10.33 -5.79 -0.74
N GLN A 225 10.11 -6.87 0.03
CA GLN A 225 9.97 -6.85 1.49
C GLN A 225 10.90 -7.90 2.13
N LEU A 226 12.21 -7.61 2.14
CA LEU A 226 13.24 -8.57 2.52
C LEU A 226 13.21 -8.98 3.99
N VAL A 227 12.97 -8.03 4.91
CA VAL A 227 12.91 -8.33 6.36
C VAL A 227 11.79 -9.31 6.69
N ARG A 228 10.70 -9.31 5.90
CA ARG A 228 9.57 -10.23 6.11
C ARG A 228 9.89 -11.68 5.74
N THR A 229 10.99 -11.94 5.02
CA THR A 229 11.45 -13.30 4.71
C THR A 229 11.96 -14.05 5.93
N LEU A 230 12.33 -13.33 6.99
CA LEU A 230 12.83 -13.88 8.26
C LEU A 230 11.70 -14.25 9.21
N ARG A 231 10.44 -14.07 8.79
CA ARG A 231 9.30 -14.50 9.59
C ARG A 231 9.27 -16.03 9.62
N PRO A 232 9.15 -16.63 10.81
CA PRO A 232 8.97 -18.06 10.93
C PRO A 232 7.71 -18.50 10.19
N PRO A 233 7.73 -19.68 9.56
CA PRO A 233 6.58 -20.22 8.86
C PRO A 233 5.40 -20.41 9.83
N ARG A 234 4.18 -20.45 9.28
CA ARG A 234 2.98 -20.78 10.06
C ARG A 234 3.07 -22.20 10.62
N SER A 235 2.38 -22.44 11.74
CA SER A 235 2.09 -23.81 12.15
C SER A 235 1.26 -24.49 11.06
N LYS A 236 1.54 -25.78 10.80
CA LYS A 236 0.83 -26.60 9.79
C LYS A 236 -0.69 -26.59 9.99
N GLU A 237 -1.15 -26.41 11.22
CA GLU A 237 -2.56 -26.30 11.61
C GLU A 237 -3.27 -25.06 11.07
N MET A 238 -2.54 -23.95 10.85
CA MET A 238 -3.08 -22.73 10.20
C MET A 238 -2.95 -22.76 8.67
N SER A 239 -2.30 -23.78 8.13
CA SER A 239 -2.07 -24.00 6.69
C SER A 239 -3.17 -24.86 6.06
N GLY A 240 -4.22 -25.19 6.82
CA GLY A 240 -5.37 -25.94 6.34
C GLY A 240 -6.06 -25.22 5.20
N THR A 241 -5.74 -25.63 3.98
CA THR A 241 -6.64 -25.54 2.83
C THR A 241 -8.00 -26.10 3.26
N ALA A 242 -9.06 -25.56 2.66
CA ALA A 242 -10.42 -26.09 2.74
C ALA A 242 -10.49 -27.52 2.17
N VAL A 243 -9.85 -28.49 2.81
CA VAL A 243 -9.91 -29.90 2.47
C VAL A 243 -11.20 -30.44 3.06
N ALA A 244 -12.18 -30.59 2.17
CA ALA A 244 -13.29 -31.53 2.26
C ALA A 244 -14.06 -31.52 3.60
N ARG A 245 -14.99 -30.56 3.72
CA ARG A 245 -16.23 -30.77 4.49
C ARG A 245 -17.11 -31.79 3.75
N THR A 246 -16.65 -33.03 3.63
CA THR A 246 -17.52 -34.18 3.38
C THR A 246 -17.65 -34.94 4.68
N ALA A 247 -18.85 -34.81 5.25
CA ALA A 247 -19.49 -35.56 6.32
C ALA A 247 -18.72 -36.73 6.98
N SER A 248 -18.92 -36.80 8.31
CA SER A 248 -18.55 -37.86 9.25
C SER A 248 -17.14 -37.78 9.86
N ASN A 249 -16.91 -36.73 10.64
CA ASN A 249 -16.49 -36.88 12.03
C ASN A 249 -16.69 -35.54 12.74
N THR A 250 -17.51 -35.57 13.79
CA THR A 250 -17.56 -34.54 14.82
C THR A 250 -16.15 -34.35 15.38
N ASP A 251 -15.66 -33.10 15.45
CA ASP A 251 -14.39 -32.65 16.06
C ASP A 251 -13.24 -32.19 15.13
N ALA A 252 -13.52 -31.78 13.90
CA ALA A 252 -12.53 -31.07 13.07
C ALA A 252 -13.03 -29.71 12.55
N THR A 253 -13.59 -28.88 13.44
CA THR A 253 -13.46 -27.42 13.24
C THR A 253 -12.05 -27.06 13.71
N ALA A 254 -11.14 -26.75 12.79
CA ALA A 254 -9.91 -26.05 13.15
C ALA A 254 -10.35 -24.77 13.90
N SER A 255 -10.24 -24.80 15.22
CA SER A 255 -10.85 -23.79 16.07
C SER A 255 -10.20 -22.44 15.77
N CYS A 256 -10.96 -21.55 15.16
CA CYS A 256 -10.58 -20.14 15.02
C CYS A 256 -10.70 -19.39 16.35
N GLN A 257 -11.16 -20.07 17.41
CA GLN A 257 -11.19 -19.50 18.74
C GLN A 257 -9.76 -19.22 19.20
N PRO A 258 -9.46 -17.97 19.58
CA PRO A 258 -8.20 -17.71 20.22
C PRO A 258 -8.20 -18.48 21.57
N PRO A 259 -7.06 -19.05 22.00
CA PRO A 259 -6.93 -19.89 23.19
C PRO A 259 -7.10 -19.12 24.50
N GLN A 260 -7.87 -19.64 25.46
CA GLN A 260 -8.18 -18.92 26.71
C GLN A 260 -6.98 -18.24 27.38
N TYR A 261 -7.09 -16.92 27.63
CA TYR A 261 -6.07 -16.13 28.32
C TYR A 261 -5.93 -16.57 29.78
N ASN A 262 -4.75 -17.08 30.16
CA ASN A 262 -4.39 -17.35 31.55
C ASN A 262 -3.36 -16.31 32.03
N PRO A 263 -3.72 -15.39 32.94
CA PRO A 263 -2.80 -14.35 33.42
C PRO A 263 -1.57 -14.89 34.17
N SER A 264 -1.61 -16.16 34.59
CA SER A 264 -0.51 -16.84 35.29
C SER A 264 0.39 -17.68 34.39
N ASN A 265 0.01 -17.96 33.14
CA ASN A 265 0.72 -18.85 32.20
C ASN A 265 0.46 -18.42 30.74
N SER A 266 1.00 -17.27 30.33
CA SER A 266 0.80 -16.71 28.99
C SER A 266 1.54 -17.52 27.92
N PHE A 267 0.93 -18.63 27.49
CA PHE A 267 1.43 -19.49 26.43
C PHE A 267 0.34 -19.93 25.48
N LEU A 268 0.76 -20.01 24.22
CA LEU A 268 0.08 -20.59 23.07
C LEU A 268 -1.07 -19.73 22.52
N VAL A 269 -0.85 -19.33 21.26
CA VAL A 269 -1.77 -18.85 20.21
C VAL A 269 -2.62 -17.59 20.49
N GLY A 270 -2.12 -16.67 21.31
CA GLY A 270 -2.68 -15.32 21.51
C GLY A 270 -1.98 -14.22 20.68
N PRO A 271 -2.36 -12.95 20.85
CA PRO A 271 -2.41 -12.00 19.77
C PRO A 271 -1.07 -11.42 19.35
N LEU A 272 -0.48 -11.94 18.28
CA LEU A 272 0.94 -11.79 17.95
C LEU A 272 1.81 -12.58 18.92
N ARG A 273 3.00 -12.95 18.46
CA ARG A 273 4.12 -13.36 19.32
C ARG A 273 4.55 -12.18 20.20
N LEU A 274 3.67 -11.72 21.10
CA LEU A 274 3.88 -10.67 22.10
C LEU A 274 4.43 -11.23 23.41
N PHE A 275 4.29 -12.54 23.63
CA PHE A 275 4.61 -13.20 24.89
C PHE A 275 5.28 -14.53 24.59
N GLY A 276 6.50 -14.71 25.09
CA GLY A 276 7.20 -16.00 25.07
C GLY A 276 7.15 -16.65 26.45
N LEU A 277 7.42 -17.96 26.49
CA LEU A 277 8.13 -18.55 27.64
C LEU A 277 8.77 -19.94 27.32
N GLN A 278 8.62 -20.56 26.14
CA GLN A 278 9.29 -21.82 25.71
C GLN A 278 8.92 -22.14 24.24
N GLY A 279 9.92 -22.20 23.35
CA GLY A 279 9.77 -22.59 21.94
C GLY A 279 10.34 -21.58 20.93
N ASP A 280 11.60 -21.22 21.11
CA ASP A 280 12.58 -20.77 20.10
C ASP A 280 12.16 -19.65 19.12
N PHE A 281 11.74 -18.53 19.70
CA PHE A 281 12.12 -17.20 19.21
C PHE A 281 12.81 -16.51 20.39
N HIS A 282 14.13 -16.63 20.49
CA HIS A 282 14.93 -16.09 21.61
C HIS A 282 15.06 -14.56 21.50
N GLY A 283 13.98 -13.85 21.85
CA GLY A 283 14.05 -12.49 22.37
C GLY A 283 13.86 -12.55 23.89
N GLU A 284 14.59 -11.74 24.64
CA GLU A 284 14.57 -11.69 26.12
C GLU A 284 13.21 -11.21 26.68
N GLY A 285 12.17 -12.05 26.60
CA GLY A 285 11.10 -12.19 27.60
C GLY A 285 10.16 -11.02 27.92
N GLU A 286 10.39 -9.80 27.45
CA GLU A 286 9.60 -8.65 27.91
C GLU A 286 8.29 -8.47 27.11
N PRO A 287 7.14 -8.27 27.80
CA PRO A 287 5.89 -7.88 27.17
C PRO A 287 6.09 -6.71 26.23
N ARG A 288 5.54 -6.80 25.01
CA ARG A 288 5.65 -5.66 24.09
C ARG A 288 4.99 -4.42 24.67
N VAL A 289 5.70 -3.31 24.52
CA VAL A 289 5.23 -2.00 24.95
C VAL A 289 4.00 -1.62 24.14
N ARG A 290 2.85 -1.53 24.81
CA ARG A 290 1.65 -0.87 24.27
C ARG A 290 2.02 0.57 23.96
N MET A 291 1.99 0.93 22.68
CA MET A 291 2.37 2.26 22.20
C MET A 291 1.35 3.30 22.64
N SER A 292 0.06 2.98 22.54
CA SER A 292 -1.02 3.88 22.93
C SER A 292 -2.32 3.15 23.23
N LYS A 293 -3.27 3.86 23.83
CA LYS A 293 -4.67 3.45 23.97
C LYS A 293 -5.54 4.56 23.38
N LEU A 294 -6.22 4.27 22.28
CA LEU A 294 -7.12 5.21 21.62
C LEU A 294 -8.53 5.03 22.16
N SER A 295 -9.25 6.13 22.37
CA SER A 295 -10.66 6.10 22.73
C SER A 295 -11.51 6.46 21.52
N THR A 296 -12.55 5.68 21.26
CA THR A 296 -13.58 6.05 20.30
C THR A 296 -14.69 6.76 21.06
N ARG A 297 -15.05 7.97 20.59
CA ARG A 297 -16.11 8.78 21.21
C ARG A 297 -17.18 9.05 20.18
N LEU A 298 -18.00 8.03 19.91
CA LEU A 298 -19.22 8.23 19.13
C LEU A 298 -20.33 8.81 20.02
N ASN A 299 -20.42 8.37 21.28
CA ASN A 299 -21.31 8.89 22.33
C ASN A 299 -20.58 8.88 23.69
N GLU A 300 -20.80 9.89 24.55
CA GLU A 300 -20.10 10.03 25.84
C GLU A 300 -20.31 8.85 26.81
N ALA A 301 -21.39 8.09 26.65
CA ALA A 301 -21.73 6.94 27.50
C ALA A 301 -21.04 5.61 27.10
N ASP A 302 -20.53 5.49 25.86
CA ASP A 302 -20.00 4.24 25.29
C ASP A 302 -18.59 4.42 24.72
N SER A 303 -17.67 4.96 25.53
CA SER A 303 -16.27 5.07 25.09
C SER A 303 -15.62 3.68 25.02
N ARG A 304 -15.54 3.10 23.82
CA ARG A 304 -14.71 1.90 23.57
C ARG A 304 -13.26 2.33 23.38
N LYS A 305 -12.34 1.41 23.66
CA LYS A 305 -10.91 1.66 23.56
C LYS A 305 -10.24 0.63 22.66
N TRP A 306 -9.19 1.08 22.00
CA TRP A 306 -8.34 0.26 21.15
C TRP A 306 -6.88 0.44 21.58
N ASP A 307 -6.22 -0.66 21.92
CA ASP A 307 -4.79 -0.69 22.20
C ASP A 307 -4.00 -0.70 20.88
N ILE A 308 -2.92 0.07 20.84
CA ILE A 308 -2.01 0.15 19.69
C ILE A 308 -0.67 -0.47 20.05
N TYR A 309 -0.21 -1.38 19.20
CA TYR A 309 1.12 -1.97 19.24
C TYR A 309 1.85 -1.73 17.92
N HIS A 310 3.18 -1.79 17.92
CA HIS A 310 3.95 -1.81 16.68
C HIS A 310 3.95 -3.22 16.08
N ASN A 311 4.04 -3.33 14.75
CA ASN A 311 4.26 -4.59 14.08
C ASN A 311 5.76 -4.94 14.09
N ILE A 312 6.11 -6.18 14.49
CA ILE A 312 7.51 -6.65 14.59
C ILE A 312 8.25 -6.62 13.25
N SER A 313 7.51 -6.78 12.17
CA SER A 313 8.05 -6.80 10.82
C SER A 313 7.20 -5.82 10.02
N PRO A 314 7.42 -4.51 10.24
CA PRO A 314 6.60 -3.49 9.63
C PRO A 314 6.65 -3.63 8.10
N VAL A 315 5.51 -3.39 7.45
CA VAL A 315 5.44 -3.20 5.98
C VAL A 315 6.22 -1.94 5.58
N ASP A 316 6.12 -0.92 6.42
CA ASP A 316 6.67 0.39 6.17
C ASP A 316 7.55 0.78 7.37
N PRO A 317 8.87 0.94 7.19
CA PRO A 317 9.78 1.28 8.28
C PRO A 317 9.49 2.64 8.91
N ARG A 318 8.68 3.49 8.26
CA ARG A 318 8.17 4.73 8.84
C ARG A 318 7.14 4.52 9.93
N GLY A 319 6.49 3.36 9.96
CA GLY A 319 5.45 3.01 10.94
C GLY A 319 4.46 1.97 10.43
N HIS A 320 4.29 0.89 11.20
CA HIS A 320 3.21 -0.07 11.03
C HIS A 320 2.68 -0.50 12.41
N PHE A 321 1.39 -0.31 12.60
CA PHE A 321 0.65 -0.46 13.84
C PHE A 321 -0.35 -1.60 13.76
N LEU A 322 -0.66 -2.16 14.93
CA LEU A 322 -1.66 -3.18 15.14
C LEU A 322 -2.64 -2.62 16.17
N LEU A 323 -3.89 -2.54 15.77
CA LEU A 323 -4.99 -2.02 16.57
C LEU A 323 -5.80 -3.20 17.07
N LEU A 324 -5.87 -3.34 18.39
CA LEU A 324 -6.64 -4.38 19.06
C LEU A 324 -7.72 -3.72 19.91
N PRO A 325 -8.94 -4.26 19.98
CA PRO A 325 -9.91 -3.80 20.96
C PRO A 325 -9.35 -3.98 22.37
N ASP A 326 -9.73 -3.13 23.32
CA ASP A 326 -9.21 -3.10 24.70
C ASP A 326 -9.10 -4.49 25.32
N LEU A 327 -7.87 -5.00 25.47
CA LEU A 327 -7.65 -6.36 25.96
C LEU A 327 -7.90 -6.49 27.47
N GLU A 328 -8.02 -5.37 28.20
CA GLU A 328 -8.39 -5.37 29.62
C GLU A 328 -9.85 -5.86 29.82
N MET A 329 -10.68 -5.81 28.76
CA MET A 329 -12.03 -6.39 28.75
C MET A 329 -12.01 -7.78 28.08
N SER A 330 -11.21 -8.70 28.61
CA SER A 330 -10.91 -10.02 28.04
C SER A 330 -12.15 -10.78 27.58
N ASP A 331 -13.20 -10.81 28.39
CA ASP A 331 -14.39 -11.63 28.11
C ASP A 331 -15.18 -11.20 26.86
N LYS A 332 -14.98 -9.95 26.40
CA LYS A 332 -15.70 -9.38 25.25
C LYS A 332 -14.81 -9.15 24.04
N ASN A 333 -13.57 -8.75 24.27
CA ASN A 333 -12.66 -8.27 23.22
C ASN A 333 -11.69 -9.35 22.74
N TRP A 334 -11.56 -10.45 23.49
CA TRP A 334 -10.71 -11.56 23.14
C TRP A 334 -11.49 -12.57 22.30
N ARG A 335 -11.58 -12.27 20.99
CA ARG A 335 -12.42 -13.00 20.03
C ARG A 335 -11.73 -13.18 18.68
N ASP A 336 -12.31 -14.07 17.89
CA ASP A 336 -11.87 -14.46 16.55
C ASP A 336 -11.66 -13.24 15.63
N GLN A 337 -10.82 -13.39 14.61
CA GLN A 337 -10.56 -12.40 13.56
C GLN A 337 -11.80 -12.14 12.69
N SER A 338 -12.76 -11.42 13.26
CA SER A 338 -14.04 -11.03 12.66
C SER A 338 -14.46 -9.68 13.19
N LEU A 339 -14.98 -8.81 12.32
CA LEU A 339 -15.52 -7.50 12.71
C LEU A 339 -16.99 -7.63 13.13
N ILE A 340 -17.33 -7.00 14.26
CA ILE A 340 -18.74 -6.76 14.63
C ILE A 340 -19.13 -5.31 14.29
N ALA A 341 -20.44 -5.01 14.33
CA ALA A 341 -20.94 -3.68 13.99
C ALA A 341 -20.24 -2.55 14.77
N HIS A 342 -20.08 -2.71 16.09
CA HIS A 342 -19.39 -1.73 16.92
C HIS A 342 -17.92 -1.50 16.50
N ASP A 343 -17.23 -2.51 15.97
CA ASP A 343 -15.85 -2.33 15.48
C ASP A 343 -15.83 -1.50 14.21
N CYS A 344 -16.79 -1.71 13.32
CA CYS A 344 -16.92 -0.93 12.09
C CYS A 344 -17.14 0.55 12.42
N HIS A 345 -17.98 0.85 13.41
CA HIS A 345 -18.17 2.20 13.93
C HIS A 345 -16.88 2.77 14.55
N ASP A 346 -16.20 2.01 15.40
CA ASP A 346 -14.97 2.43 16.07
C ASP A 346 -13.86 2.76 15.09
N ILE A 347 -13.57 1.86 14.16
CA ILE A 347 -12.48 2.04 13.17
C ILE A 347 -12.83 3.17 12.20
N THR A 348 -14.10 3.33 11.83
CA THR A 348 -14.58 4.49 11.07
C THR A 348 -14.32 5.80 11.81
N TYR A 349 -14.63 5.87 13.10
CA TYR A 349 -14.35 7.04 13.92
C TYR A 349 -12.85 7.32 13.94
N LEU A 350 -12.02 6.31 14.23
CA LEU A 350 -10.57 6.45 14.25
C LEU A 350 -10.03 6.93 12.90
N ALA A 351 -10.47 6.35 11.79
CA ALA A 351 -10.08 6.78 10.45
C ALA A 351 -10.46 8.25 10.16
N SER A 352 -11.61 8.71 10.65
CA SER A 352 -12.03 10.11 10.50
C SER A 352 -11.11 11.11 11.23
N THR A 353 -10.39 10.64 12.26
CA THR A 353 -9.46 11.43 13.10
C THR A 353 -8.00 11.36 12.64
N ILE A 354 -7.71 10.71 11.51
CA ILE A 354 -6.36 10.64 10.96
C ILE A 354 -5.87 12.06 10.63
N GLN A 355 -4.69 12.42 11.14
CA GLN A 355 -4.07 13.73 10.93
C GLN A 355 -2.56 13.58 10.68
N PRO A 356 -2.00 14.23 9.64
CA PRO A 356 -2.70 14.93 8.55
C PRO A 356 -3.64 14.00 7.79
N ALA A 357 -4.66 14.54 7.12
CA ALA A 357 -5.58 13.72 6.34
C ALA A 357 -4.80 12.96 5.24
N GLY A 358 -5.10 11.67 5.07
CA GLY A 358 -4.41 10.78 4.11
C GLY A 358 -3.06 10.26 4.58
N SER A 359 -2.63 10.58 5.81
CA SER A 359 -1.32 10.16 6.34
C SER A 359 -1.25 8.71 6.82
N LEU A 360 -2.41 8.06 7.01
CA LEU A 360 -2.51 6.66 7.45
C LEU A 360 -3.58 5.92 6.65
N MET A 361 -3.36 4.62 6.45
CA MET A 361 -4.37 3.68 5.98
C MET A 361 -4.62 2.65 7.07
N LEU A 362 -5.88 2.50 7.49
CA LEU A 362 -6.29 1.43 8.39
C LEU A 362 -6.85 0.27 7.57
N THR A 363 -6.51 -0.97 7.92
CA THR A 363 -7.03 -2.13 7.22
C THR A 363 -7.38 -3.29 8.14
N PHE A 364 -8.26 -4.15 7.68
CA PHE A 364 -8.64 -5.39 8.32
C PHE A 364 -8.56 -6.54 7.30
N ASN A 365 -8.07 -7.68 7.76
CA ASN A 365 -8.03 -8.92 7.00
C ASN A 365 -8.88 -9.96 7.71
N SER A 366 -9.99 -10.41 7.13
CA SER A 366 -10.75 -11.53 7.71
C SER A 366 -10.02 -12.87 7.52
N VAL A 367 -10.51 -13.91 8.21
CA VAL A 367 -10.07 -15.30 7.98
C VAL A 367 -10.23 -15.64 6.49
N GLY A 368 -9.19 -16.22 5.88
CA GLY A 368 -9.17 -16.50 4.45
C GLY A 368 -8.91 -15.28 3.54
N ALA A 369 -8.70 -14.08 4.10
CA ALA A 369 -8.41 -12.85 3.34
C ALA A 369 -7.05 -12.25 3.70
N GLY A 370 -6.05 -13.10 3.92
CA GLY A 370 -4.69 -12.65 4.27
C GLY A 370 -4.40 -12.60 5.76
N ALA A 371 -5.40 -12.77 6.65
CA ALA A 371 -5.21 -12.80 8.12
C ALA A 371 -4.11 -13.77 8.56
N SER A 372 -3.23 -13.31 9.46
CA SER A 372 -2.12 -14.11 9.99
C SER A 372 -2.20 -14.47 11.46
N GLN A 373 -3.17 -13.92 12.14
CA GLN A 373 -3.48 -14.23 13.52
C GLN A 373 -4.95 -14.65 13.58
N ASN A 374 -5.30 -15.39 14.62
CA ASN A 374 -6.63 -15.92 14.91
C ASN A 374 -7.50 -14.95 15.74
N HIS A 375 -6.93 -13.92 16.35
CA HIS A 375 -7.65 -12.91 17.14
C HIS A 375 -7.87 -11.61 16.33
N ILE A 376 -8.93 -10.87 16.67
CA ILE A 376 -9.27 -9.57 16.09
C ILE A 376 -8.15 -8.53 16.22
N HIS A 377 -7.63 -8.08 15.07
CA HIS A 377 -6.80 -6.89 14.95
C HIS A 377 -6.98 -6.21 13.59
N CYS A 378 -6.88 -4.90 13.60
CA CYS A 378 -6.69 -4.07 12.42
C CYS A 378 -5.21 -3.69 12.29
N HIS A 379 -4.80 -3.34 11.08
CA HIS A 379 -3.48 -2.77 10.81
C HIS A 379 -3.63 -1.28 10.55
N GLY A 380 -2.60 -0.51 10.88
CA GLY A 380 -2.43 0.87 10.44
C GLY A 380 -1.03 1.06 9.89
N TRP A 381 -0.84 1.74 8.77
CA TRP A 381 0.50 2.08 8.29
C TRP A 381 0.48 3.41 7.55
N VAL A 382 1.66 3.98 7.36
CA VAL A 382 1.84 5.31 6.75
C VAL A 382 1.36 5.32 5.30
N CYS A 383 0.61 6.35 4.95
CA CYS A 383 0.05 6.61 3.63
C CYS A 383 0.51 8.01 3.13
N PRO A 384 0.77 8.20 1.83
CA PRO A 384 0.89 7.16 0.81
C PRO A 384 2.11 6.26 1.09
N PRO A 385 2.07 4.97 0.72
CA PRO A 385 3.19 4.09 0.95
C PRO A 385 4.39 4.52 0.10
N PRO A 386 5.62 4.16 0.50
CA PRO A 386 6.82 4.80 -0.01
C PRO A 386 7.02 4.76 -1.53
N PRO A 387 6.62 3.69 -2.26
CA PRO A 387 6.69 3.69 -3.72
C PRO A 387 5.91 4.84 -4.38
N PHE A 388 4.81 5.32 -3.79
CA PHE A 388 4.02 6.41 -4.37
C PHE A 388 4.56 7.81 -3.99
N LEU A 389 5.64 7.91 -3.22
CA LEU A 389 6.27 9.19 -2.86
C LEU A 389 7.28 9.68 -3.89
N GLN A 390 7.80 8.80 -4.76
CA GLN A 390 9.05 9.08 -5.47
C GLN A 390 8.91 9.90 -6.76
N ASP A 391 7.74 9.94 -7.41
CA ASP A 391 7.69 10.49 -8.77
C ASP A 391 6.50 11.41 -9.08
N GLY A 392 5.66 11.76 -8.09
CA GLY A 392 4.41 12.49 -8.37
C GLY A 392 3.48 11.77 -9.35
N ILE A 393 3.76 10.49 -9.65
CA ILE A 393 3.01 9.65 -10.59
C ILE A 393 1.60 9.38 -10.05
N ARG A 394 1.45 9.23 -8.72
CA ARG A 394 0.16 9.02 -8.06
C ARG A 394 0.21 9.38 -6.58
N ASN A 395 -0.83 10.06 -6.11
CA ASN A 395 -1.04 10.36 -4.70
C ASN A 395 -2.11 9.41 -4.12
N GLY A 396 -1.83 8.11 -4.00
CA GLY A 396 -2.79 7.18 -3.37
C GLY A 396 -2.70 5.74 -3.85
N TYR A 397 -3.66 4.93 -3.40
CA TYR A 397 -3.80 3.52 -3.74
C TYR A 397 -4.50 3.31 -5.10
N ALA A 398 -4.22 2.17 -5.76
CA ALA A 398 -4.79 1.86 -7.08
C ALA A 398 -6.32 1.90 -7.12
N VAL A 399 -6.95 1.46 -6.02
CA VAL A 399 -8.42 1.44 -5.88
C VAL A 399 -9.05 2.83 -5.86
N GLU A 400 -8.29 3.87 -5.50
CA GLU A 400 -8.82 5.24 -5.40
C GLU A 400 -9.17 5.82 -6.77
N ASP A 401 -8.49 5.36 -7.82
CA ASP A 401 -8.69 5.78 -9.21
C ASP A 401 -9.66 4.87 -9.98
N ALA A 402 -10.18 3.81 -9.35
CA ALA A 402 -11.12 2.91 -10.00
C ALA A 402 -12.43 3.64 -10.32
N ALA A 403 -12.95 3.43 -11.52
CA ALA A 403 -14.20 4.05 -11.96
C ALA A 403 -15.38 3.52 -11.14
N VAL A 404 -16.43 4.33 -10.98
CA VAL A 404 -17.67 3.90 -10.35
C VAL A 404 -18.55 3.22 -11.38
N ALA A 405 -18.81 1.92 -11.19
CA ALA A 405 -19.72 1.16 -12.05
C ALA A 405 -21.19 1.44 -11.72
N SER A 406 -21.52 1.58 -10.44
CA SER A 406 -22.88 1.87 -9.95
C SER A 406 -22.79 2.52 -8.57
N SER A 407 -23.72 3.42 -8.24
CA SER A 407 -23.76 4.05 -6.92
C SER A 407 -25.16 4.47 -6.50
N PHE A 408 -25.32 4.69 -5.20
CA PHE A 408 -26.48 5.35 -4.58
C PHE A 408 -26.03 6.10 -3.32
N THR A 409 -26.90 6.93 -2.76
CA THR A 409 -26.59 7.77 -1.59
C THR A 409 -27.58 7.48 -0.47
N LEU A 410 -27.06 7.32 0.75
CA LEU A 410 -27.84 7.13 1.97
C LEU A 410 -28.37 8.46 2.51
N GLN A 411 -29.18 8.41 3.57
CA GLN A 411 -29.94 9.54 4.08
C GLN A 411 -29.05 10.72 4.52
N GLN A 412 -27.92 10.46 5.17
CA GLN A 412 -26.97 11.48 5.64
C GLN A 412 -25.92 11.85 4.59
N GLY A 413 -26.06 11.38 3.34
CA GLY A 413 -25.18 11.74 2.23
C GLY A 413 -24.03 10.76 1.99
N VAL A 414 -23.94 9.67 2.75
CA VAL A 414 -22.92 8.63 2.48
C VAL A 414 -23.16 8.02 1.11
N THR A 415 -22.19 8.15 0.22
CA THR A 415 -22.24 7.55 -1.12
C THR A 415 -21.70 6.13 -1.05
N VAL A 416 -22.48 5.18 -1.54
CA VAL A 416 -22.14 3.76 -1.64
C VAL A 416 -22.01 3.40 -3.10
N SER A 417 -20.87 2.83 -3.49
CA SER A 417 -20.51 2.60 -4.89
C SER A 417 -19.94 1.19 -5.10
N LEU A 418 -20.36 0.52 -6.17
CA LEU A 418 -19.62 -0.60 -6.76
C LEU A 418 -18.55 -0.03 -7.69
N LEU A 419 -17.29 -0.44 -7.49
CA LEU A 419 -16.18 -0.01 -8.34
C LEU A 419 -15.97 -0.96 -9.53
N ASP A 420 -15.58 -0.40 -10.67
CA ASP A 420 -14.99 -1.12 -11.79
C ASP A 420 -13.52 -1.39 -11.47
N TYR A 421 -13.32 -2.34 -10.56
CA TYR A 421 -12.03 -2.79 -10.06
C TYR A 421 -11.89 -4.31 -10.30
N PRO A 422 -10.67 -4.86 -10.45
CA PRO A 422 -10.50 -6.28 -10.75
C PRO A 422 -11.12 -7.21 -9.69
N CYS A 423 -11.05 -6.80 -8.42
CA CYS A 423 -11.75 -7.46 -7.32
C CYS A 423 -13.11 -6.78 -7.06
N THR A 424 -14.12 -7.56 -6.68
CA THR A 424 -15.42 -7.04 -6.22
C THR A 424 -15.22 -6.11 -5.03
N CYS A 425 -15.41 -4.82 -5.25
CA CYS A 425 -15.12 -3.77 -4.27
C CYS A 425 -16.30 -2.82 -4.09
N ILE A 426 -16.75 -2.69 -2.85
CA ILE A 426 -17.74 -1.69 -2.43
C ILE A 426 -17.00 -0.54 -1.76
N LYS A 427 -17.14 0.67 -2.32
CA LYS A 427 -16.65 1.91 -1.75
C LYS A 427 -17.76 2.63 -1.01
N LEU A 428 -17.48 3.06 0.22
CA LEU A 428 -18.30 4.01 0.95
C LEU A 428 -17.51 5.30 1.12
N SER A 429 -18.12 6.44 0.83
CA SER A 429 -17.46 7.73 0.97
C SER A 429 -18.41 8.83 1.39
N MET A 430 -17.91 9.74 2.22
CA MET A 430 -18.63 10.95 2.62
C MET A 430 -17.68 12.13 2.64
N THR A 431 -18.12 13.26 2.08
CA THR A 431 -17.36 14.51 2.07
C THR A 431 -18.09 15.56 2.91
N ILE A 432 -17.35 16.24 3.77
CA ILE A 432 -17.85 17.34 4.58
C ILE A 432 -17.02 18.60 4.32
N ASP A 433 -17.65 19.76 4.45
CA ASP A 433 -16.97 21.05 4.38
C ASP A 433 -16.09 21.22 5.61
N GLY A 434 -14.77 21.26 5.42
CA GLY A 434 -13.77 21.42 6.48
C GLY A 434 -13.46 22.89 6.78
N VAL A 435 -14.41 23.79 6.56
CA VAL A 435 -14.26 25.23 6.87
C VAL A 435 -14.12 25.40 8.39
N GLY A 436 -12.90 25.28 8.91
CA GLY A 436 -12.60 25.39 10.35
C GLY A 436 -11.35 24.67 10.86
N GLY A 437 -10.59 23.94 10.04
CA GLY A 437 -9.36 23.26 10.48
C GLY A 437 -9.61 21.84 11.04
N ALA A 438 -8.51 21.13 11.31
CA ALA A 438 -8.48 19.71 11.69
C ALA A 438 -9.21 19.38 13.01
N ASP A 439 -9.64 20.41 13.76
CA ASP A 439 -10.32 20.30 15.05
C ASP A 439 -11.86 20.19 14.95
N LYS A 440 -12.45 20.29 13.75
CA LYS A 440 -13.90 20.05 13.59
C LYS A 440 -14.19 18.56 13.58
N LEU A 441 -14.88 18.12 14.64
CA LEU A 441 -15.40 16.77 14.79
C LEU A 441 -16.41 16.47 13.67
N TRP A 442 -16.25 15.30 13.05
CA TRP A 442 -17.25 14.75 12.14
C TRP A 442 -18.61 14.63 12.85
N PRO A 443 -19.73 15.01 12.23
CA PRO A 443 -21.05 14.81 12.82
C PRO A 443 -21.28 13.34 13.18
N SER A 444 -21.69 13.07 14.42
CA SER A 444 -21.87 11.69 14.91
C SER A 444 -22.90 10.91 14.09
N SER A 445 -23.94 11.56 13.56
CA SER A 445 -24.92 10.94 12.66
C SER A 445 -24.29 10.41 11.37
N ILE A 446 -23.34 11.14 10.79
CA ILE A 446 -22.62 10.75 9.57
C ILE A 446 -21.69 9.58 9.87
N LEU A 447 -20.91 9.65 10.96
CA LEU A 447 -20.03 8.55 11.36
C LEU A 447 -20.82 7.28 11.72
N SER A 448 -22.01 7.45 12.31
CA SER A 448 -22.93 6.35 12.56
C SER A 448 -23.45 5.75 11.25
N GLU A 449 -23.88 6.57 10.29
CA GLU A 449 -24.36 6.07 8.99
C GLU A 449 -23.27 5.30 8.23
N ILE A 450 -22.06 5.86 8.09
CA ILE A 450 -20.98 5.18 7.36
C ILE A 450 -20.51 3.92 8.11
N GLY A 451 -20.36 3.97 9.44
CA GLY A 451 -19.99 2.81 10.25
C GLY A 451 -21.04 1.69 10.19
N GLY A 452 -22.33 2.04 10.24
CA GLY A 452 -23.44 1.09 10.12
C GLY A 452 -23.55 0.49 8.72
N ALA A 453 -23.31 1.30 7.69
CA ALA A 453 -23.28 0.82 6.32
C ALA A 453 -22.12 -0.17 6.09
N ILE A 454 -20.92 0.11 6.60
CA ILE A 454 -19.78 -0.83 6.56
C ILE A 454 -20.11 -2.12 7.30
N ALA A 455 -20.68 -2.02 8.51
CA ALA A 455 -21.10 -3.19 9.29
C ALA A 455 -22.06 -4.08 8.50
N THR A 456 -22.99 -3.48 7.75
CA THR A 456 -23.96 -4.20 6.92
C THR A 456 -23.28 -4.91 5.75
N VAL A 457 -22.35 -4.24 5.06
CA VAL A 457 -21.60 -4.84 3.95
C VAL A 457 -20.71 -5.98 4.45
N VAL A 458 -20.07 -5.82 5.61
CA VAL A 458 -19.28 -6.86 6.27
C VAL A 458 -20.15 -8.04 6.70
N GLN A 459 -21.32 -7.78 7.28
CA GLN A 459 -22.28 -8.83 7.63
C GLN A 459 -22.71 -9.63 6.40
N ILE A 460 -22.98 -8.96 5.26
CA ILE A 460 -23.27 -9.66 4.00
C ILE A 460 -22.13 -10.60 3.61
N ALA A 461 -20.87 -10.15 3.72
CA ALA A 461 -19.70 -11.00 3.42
C ALA A 461 -19.63 -12.21 4.35
N GLN A 462 -19.89 -12.02 5.65
CA GLN A 462 -19.92 -13.10 6.65
C GLN A 462 -21.06 -14.10 6.37
N GLU A 463 -22.25 -13.62 6.01
CA GLU A 463 -23.43 -14.46 5.73
C GLU A 463 -23.28 -15.32 4.46
N ILE A 464 -22.48 -14.87 3.48
CA ILE A 464 -22.13 -15.69 2.30
C ILE A 464 -20.81 -16.46 2.49
N GLU A 465 -20.24 -16.42 3.70
CA GLU A 465 -18.93 -17.03 4.02
C GLU A 465 -17.79 -16.56 3.11
N ALA A 466 -17.87 -15.35 2.55
CA ALA A 466 -16.84 -14.78 1.70
C ALA A 466 -15.72 -14.16 2.56
N PRO A 467 -14.46 -14.60 2.38
CA PRO A 467 -13.32 -13.83 2.84
C PRO A 467 -13.40 -12.38 2.33
N HIS A 468 -13.06 -11.43 3.19
CA HIS A 468 -13.09 -10.02 2.86
C HIS A 468 -11.96 -9.23 3.50
N ASN A 469 -11.59 -8.13 2.82
CA ASN A 469 -10.70 -7.11 3.35
C ASN A 469 -11.49 -5.82 3.52
N VAL A 470 -11.17 -5.05 4.57
CA VAL A 470 -11.73 -3.71 4.76
C VAL A 470 -10.59 -2.71 4.89
N ALA A 471 -10.73 -1.55 4.28
CA ALA A 471 -9.75 -0.47 4.36
C ALA A 471 -10.45 0.86 4.64
N TRP A 472 -9.81 1.73 5.42
CA TRP A 472 -10.28 3.07 5.74
C TRP A 472 -9.16 4.08 5.63
N THR A 473 -9.46 5.24 5.06
CA THR A 473 -8.57 6.39 5.03
C THR A 473 -9.41 7.67 4.96
N ASN A 474 -8.80 8.82 5.23
CA ASN A 474 -9.40 10.10 4.93
C ASN A 474 -8.52 10.86 3.94
N SER A 475 -9.06 11.90 3.32
CA SER A 475 -8.30 12.81 2.46
C SER A 475 -8.82 14.22 2.62
N GLN A 476 -7.97 15.21 2.32
CA GLN A 476 -8.35 16.61 2.37
C GLN A 476 -8.08 17.26 1.02
N ASN A 477 -9.09 17.96 0.51
CA ASN A 477 -8.93 18.84 -0.64
C ASN A 477 -8.66 20.26 -0.13
N ASN A 478 -7.41 20.69 -0.24
CA ASN A 478 -6.98 21.99 0.26
C ASN A 478 -7.62 23.17 -0.50
N VAL A 479 -8.06 22.98 -1.75
CA VAL A 479 -8.67 24.03 -2.56
C VAL A 479 -10.09 24.30 -2.10
N SER A 480 -10.90 23.26 -1.90
CA SER A 480 -12.27 23.39 -1.40
C SER A 480 -12.34 23.44 0.13
N GLY A 481 -11.24 23.11 0.82
CA GLY A 481 -11.22 22.94 2.27
C GLY A 481 -12.06 21.75 2.74
N THR A 482 -12.41 20.80 1.87
CA THR A 482 -13.27 19.65 2.24
C THR A 482 -12.45 18.47 2.73
N VAL A 483 -13.00 17.69 3.66
CA VAL A 483 -12.42 16.41 4.10
C VAL A 483 -13.35 15.29 3.67
N THR A 484 -12.77 14.23 3.10
CA THR A 484 -13.49 13.04 2.67
C THR A 484 -13.02 11.84 3.46
N LEU A 485 -13.95 11.04 3.99
CA LEU A 485 -13.68 9.73 4.56
C LEU A 485 -14.00 8.68 3.51
N HIS A 486 -13.07 7.77 3.25
CA HIS A 486 -13.22 6.66 2.31
C HIS A 486 -13.12 5.34 3.05
N SER A 487 -13.93 4.38 2.61
CA SER A 487 -13.86 3.00 3.08
C SER A 487 -14.07 2.05 1.92
N TYR A 488 -13.36 0.92 1.93
CA TYR A 488 -13.40 -0.08 0.87
C TYR A 488 -13.63 -1.45 1.48
N VAL A 489 -14.60 -2.20 0.98
CA VAL A 489 -14.83 -3.60 1.32
C VAL A 489 -14.61 -4.45 0.08
N PHE A 490 -13.59 -5.30 0.12
CA PHE A 490 -13.24 -6.22 -0.96
C PHE A 490 -13.78 -7.61 -0.64
N PHE A 491 -14.62 -8.15 -1.53
CA PHE A 491 -15.14 -9.51 -1.42
C PHE A 491 -14.26 -10.47 -2.20
N ARG A 492 -13.86 -11.57 -1.55
CA ARG A 492 -12.89 -12.51 -2.09
C ARG A 492 -13.39 -13.94 -2.02
N SER A 493 -12.92 -14.75 -2.96
CA SER A 493 -13.21 -16.19 -3.03
C SER A 493 -12.14 -17.04 -2.35
N LYS A 494 -10.91 -16.52 -2.19
CA LYS A 494 -9.77 -17.25 -1.60
C LYS A 494 -8.65 -16.34 -1.12
N ALA A 495 -7.81 -16.86 -0.22
CA ALA A 495 -6.68 -16.15 0.40
C ALA A 495 -5.48 -15.97 -0.54
N GLU A 496 -5.30 -16.90 -1.47
CA GLU A 496 -4.07 -17.12 -2.21
C GLU A 496 -4.40 -17.44 -3.67
N THR A 497 -3.49 -17.09 -4.58
CA THR A 497 -3.55 -17.46 -5.99
C THR A 497 -2.19 -17.96 -6.46
N ILE A 498 -2.11 -18.40 -7.71
CA ILE A 498 -0.86 -18.79 -8.35
C ILE A 498 -0.43 -17.65 -9.28
N ILE A 499 0.84 -17.25 -9.21
CA ILE A 499 1.41 -16.34 -10.21
C ILE A 499 1.57 -17.13 -11.52
N PRO A 500 0.91 -16.75 -12.63
CA PRO A 500 0.84 -17.56 -13.84
C PRO A 500 2.20 -18.01 -14.38
N ASN A 501 3.21 -17.14 -14.28
CA ASN A 501 4.52 -17.37 -14.90
C ASN A 501 5.52 -18.14 -14.03
N THR A 502 5.25 -18.30 -12.73
CA THR A 502 6.20 -18.94 -11.80
C THR A 502 5.64 -20.16 -11.08
N ASN A 503 4.33 -20.42 -11.22
CA ASN A 503 3.60 -21.41 -10.42
C ASN A 503 3.76 -21.21 -8.89
N SER A 504 4.23 -20.04 -8.47
CA SER A 504 4.42 -19.73 -7.06
C SER A 504 3.10 -19.31 -6.45
N VAL A 505 2.80 -19.84 -5.26
CA VAL A 505 1.66 -19.42 -4.47
C VAL A 505 1.90 -18.00 -3.97
N TYR A 506 0.95 -17.12 -4.22
CA TYR A 506 0.98 -15.73 -3.82
C TYR A 506 -0.21 -15.40 -2.95
N ARG A 507 0.08 -14.88 -1.77
CA ARG A 507 -0.91 -14.55 -0.74
C ARG A 507 -1.25 -13.09 -0.81
N LEU A 508 -2.55 -12.79 -0.73
CA LEU A 508 -3.05 -11.43 -0.76
C LEU A 508 -3.73 -11.08 0.57
N GLY A 509 -3.47 -9.89 1.08
CA GLY A 509 -4.22 -9.21 2.12
C GLY A 509 -4.76 -7.87 1.61
N ALA A 510 -5.14 -7.00 2.55
CA ALA A 510 -5.72 -5.71 2.24
C ALA A 510 -4.78 -4.80 1.44
N SER A 511 -3.46 -4.85 1.69
CA SER A 511 -2.50 -4.04 0.93
C SER A 511 -2.50 -4.40 -0.55
N GLU A 512 -2.52 -5.69 -0.88
CA GLU A 512 -2.59 -6.15 -2.27
C GLU A 512 -3.93 -5.76 -2.89
N MET A 513 -5.05 -5.87 -2.16
CA MET A 513 -6.37 -5.40 -2.62
C MET A 513 -6.42 -3.89 -2.89
N LEU A 514 -5.56 -3.11 -2.23
CA LEU A 514 -5.38 -1.68 -2.49
C LEU A 514 -4.41 -1.40 -3.66
N GLY A 515 -3.78 -2.43 -4.22
CA GLY A 515 -2.82 -2.33 -5.33
C GLY A 515 -1.34 -2.22 -4.92
N LEU A 516 -1.01 -2.49 -3.65
CA LEU A 516 0.36 -2.58 -3.14
C LEU A 516 0.73 -4.05 -2.90
N PHE A 517 1.54 -4.62 -3.78
CA PHE A 517 1.93 -6.02 -3.78
C PHE A 517 3.23 -6.25 -3.02
N HIS A 518 3.20 -7.01 -1.92
CA HIS A 518 4.41 -7.33 -1.18
C HIS A 518 5.11 -8.60 -1.67
N CYS A 519 6.34 -8.46 -2.17
CA CYS A 519 7.19 -9.56 -2.59
C CYS A 519 8.15 -9.96 -1.48
N THR A 520 7.99 -11.18 -0.94
CA THR A 520 8.83 -11.72 0.15
C THR A 520 9.72 -12.88 -0.29
N GLY A 521 9.86 -13.14 -1.60
CA GLY A 521 10.68 -14.24 -2.12
C GLY A 521 12.03 -13.73 -2.63
N SER A 522 12.02 -13.10 -3.79
CA SER A 522 13.21 -12.62 -4.50
C SER A 522 12.86 -11.44 -5.42
N ILE A 523 13.88 -10.82 -6.00
CA ILE A 523 13.72 -9.83 -7.08
C ILE A 523 13.02 -10.47 -8.28
N ASP A 524 13.40 -11.69 -8.67
CA ASP A 524 12.77 -12.42 -9.78
C ASP A 524 11.27 -12.65 -9.55
N GLN A 525 10.86 -12.93 -8.31
CA GLN A 525 9.44 -13.03 -7.96
C GLN A 525 8.72 -11.68 -8.16
N MET A 526 9.35 -10.58 -7.76
CA MET A 526 8.80 -9.24 -7.97
C MET A 526 8.67 -8.91 -9.46
N GLU A 527 9.70 -9.23 -10.26
CA GLU A 527 9.66 -9.07 -11.72
C GLU A 527 8.56 -9.91 -12.36
N SER A 528 8.30 -11.11 -11.85
CA SER A 528 7.23 -11.97 -12.34
C SER A 528 5.80 -11.46 -12.10
N LEU A 529 5.63 -10.47 -11.21
CA LEU A 529 4.32 -9.83 -10.99
C LEU A 529 4.01 -8.75 -12.03
N SER A 530 5.01 -8.26 -12.76
CA SER A 530 4.82 -7.22 -13.77
C SER A 530 3.87 -7.70 -14.86
N GLY A 531 2.77 -6.98 -15.09
CA GLY A 531 1.72 -7.34 -16.06
C GLY A 531 0.70 -8.35 -15.53
N GLU A 532 0.87 -8.87 -14.31
CA GLU A 532 0.02 -9.92 -13.74
C GLU A 532 -0.80 -9.42 -12.53
N MET A 533 -0.54 -8.21 -12.01
CA MET A 533 -1.16 -7.74 -10.76
C MET A 533 -2.69 -7.67 -10.87
N GLU A 534 -3.21 -7.16 -11.98
CA GLU A 534 -4.66 -7.13 -12.25
C GLU A 534 -5.28 -8.54 -12.35
N SER A 535 -4.60 -9.47 -13.04
CA SER A 535 -5.07 -10.84 -13.22
C SER A 535 -5.10 -11.58 -11.87
N ILE A 536 -4.11 -11.33 -11.02
CA ILE A 536 -4.01 -11.85 -9.66
C ILE A 536 -5.17 -11.35 -8.78
N LEU A 537 -5.51 -10.06 -8.82
CA LEU A 537 -6.67 -9.52 -8.08
C LEU A 537 -7.98 -10.14 -8.56
N SER A 538 -8.15 -10.23 -9.88
CA SER A 538 -9.33 -10.85 -10.50
C SER A 538 -9.48 -12.31 -10.08
N ALA A 539 -8.37 -13.05 -10.00
CA ALA A 539 -8.36 -14.47 -9.67
C ALA A 539 -8.82 -14.78 -8.24
N VAL A 540 -8.77 -13.80 -7.32
CA VAL A 540 -9.23 -13.95 -5.93
C VAL A 540 -10.54 -13.21 -5.63
N SER A 541 -11.15 -12.57 -6.64
CA SER A 541 -12.43 -11.88 -6.53
C SER A 541 -13.57 -12.87 -6.19
N GLU A 542 -14.53 -12.43 -5.39
CA GLU A 542 -15.82 -13.11 -5.25
C GLU A 542 -16.77 -12.64 -6.35
N GLU A 543 -17.34 -13.57 -7.11
CA GLU A 543 -18.19 -13.30 -8.28
C GLU A 543 -19.46 -14.17 -8.27
N PRO A 544 -20.58 -13.76 -8.88
CA PRO A 544 -20.77 -12.51 -9.64
C PRO A 544 -20.97 -11.28 -8.75
N ARG A 545 -20.19 -10.21 -8.99
CA ARG A 545 -20.25 -8.94 -8.24
C ARG A 545 -21.62 -8.27 -8.22
N ASN A 546 -22.43 -8.49 -9.25
CA ASN A 546 -23.79 -7.95 -9.33
C ASN A 546 -24.73 -8.56 -8.28
N ASN A 547 -24.51 -9.81 -7.88
CA ASN A 547 -25.32 -10.44 -6.83
C ASN A 547 -25.03 -9.79 -5.47
N ILE A 548 -23.74 -9.59 -5.17
CA ILE A 548 -23.29 -8.88 -3.96
C ILE A 548 -23.84 -7.46 -3.96
N TRP A 549 -23.68 -6.73 -5.08
CA TRP A 549 -24.16 -5.35 -5.21
C TRP A 549 -25.67 -5.23 -5.01
N ASN A 550 -26.46 -6.13 -5.58
CA ASN A 550 -27.91 -6.13 -5.40
C ASN A 550 -28.29 -6.38 -3.93
N ARG A 551 -27.60 -7.29 -3.24
CA ARG A 551 -27.84 -7.52 -1.81
C ARG A 551 -27.46 -6.29 -0.97
N VAL A 552 -26.33 -5.65 -1.25
CA VAL A 552 -25.90 -4.40 -0.58
C VAL A 552 -26.96 -3.30 -0.72
N LYS A 553 -27.49 -3.07 -1.93
CA LYS A 553 -28.57 -2.09 -2.14
C LYS A 553 -29.83 -2.41 -1.33
N VAL A 554 -30.25 -3.69 -1.33
CA VAL A 554 -31.46 -4.11 -0.61
C VAL A 554 -31.29 -3.92 0.89
N GLU A 555 -30.19 -4.39 1.47
CA GLU A 555 -29.98 -4.31 2.92
C GLU A 555 -29.77 -2.87 3.40
N LEU A 556 -29.01 -2.06 2.67
CA LEU A 556 -28.79 -0.66 3.04
C LEU A 556 -30.03 0.23 2.83
N SER A 557 -30.96 -0.17 1.96
CA SER A 557 -32.24 0.55 1.81
C SER A 557 -33.21 0.39 2.98
N LYS A 558 -32.91 -0.53 3.92
CA LYS A 558 -33.70 -0.76 5.13
C LYS A 558 -33.30 0.14 6.30
N GLN A 559 -32.16 0.83 6.17
CA GLN A 559 -31.64 1.81 7.14
C GLN A 559 -32.15 3.20 6.77
#